data_AF-A0A9P5MDQ8-F1
#
_entry.id   AF-A0A9P5MDQ8-F1
#
_cell.length_a   1.000
_cell.length_b   1.000
_cell.length_c   1.000
_cell.angle_alpha   90.00
_cell.angle_beta   90.00
_cell.angle_gamma   90.00
#
_symmetry.space_group_name_H-M   'P 1'
#
loop_
_entity.id
_entity.type
_entity.pdbx_description
1 polymer ?
#
loop_
_entity_poly.entity_id
_entity_poly.type
_entity_poly.pdbx_seq_one_letter_code
_entity_poly.pdbx_strand_id
1 'polypeptide(L)'
;MAQAYKGILGDYKRKKEEEVRVRGRVADRADEGGFGIKDSTYSKRAERKLYVNTRQQLFGYRARTRDMFKRSFKEKGMIKMSTYLVTYRVGDIVDIKANAAQQKGMPHKYYQGRTGVVYNVTPSAVGVIVKKPVGNRYIEKRVNLRIEHVKHSKSRQEFLERVKVNSVKSKEAKEKGVKVSLKRIPTLPREARTVAAAGAPPQTIVPVPYETTI
;
A
#
# COMPACT_ATOMS: atom_id res chain seq x y z
N MET A 1 45.03 10.09 -3.49
CA MET A 1 43.57 9.88 -3.68
C MET A 1 43.11 9.98 -5.15
N ALA A 2 43.47 11.02 -5.90
CA ALA A 2 43.02 11.19 -7.30
C ALA A 2 43.54 10.13 -8.31
N GLN A 3 44.72 9.54 -8.07
CA GLN A 3 45.28 8.47 -8.92
C GLN A 3 44.53 7.13 -8.78
N ALA A 4 44.01 6.81 -7.60
CA ALA A 4 43.25 5.58 -7.35
C ALA A 4 41.87 5.60 -8.06
N TYR A 5 41.19 6.75 -8.09
CA TYR A 5 39.90 6.90 -8.79
C TYR A 5 40.04 6.84 -10.32
N LYS A 6 41.16 7.33 -10.89
CA LYS A 6 41.44 7.20 -12.33
C LYS A 6 41.68 5.75 -12.75
N GLY A 7 42.36 4.96 -11.91
CA GLY A 7 42.54 3.52 -12.13
C GLY A 7 41.22 2.75 -12.15
N ILE A 8 40.37 2.97 -11.14
CA ILE A 8 39.06 2.31 -11.03
C ILE A 8 38.14 2.66 -12.20
N LEU A 9 38.13 3.93 -12.65
CA LEU A 9 37.34 4.34 -13.83
C LEU A 9 37.86 3.74 -15.14
N GLY A 10 39.19 3.61 -15.27
CA GLY A 10 39.84 3.00 -16.43
C GLY A 10 39.57 1.51 -16.56
N ASP A 11 39.53 0.80 -15.44
CA ASP A 11 39.19 -0.63 -15.39
C ASP A 11 37.71 -0.89 -15.67
N TYR A 12 36.83 0.01 -15.25
CA TYR A 12 35.40 -0.07 -15.56
C TYR A 12 35.10 0.17 -17.04
N LYS A 13 35.81 1.12 -17.69
CA LYS A 13 35.70 1.35 -19.14
C LYS A 13 36.21 0.16 -19.95
N ARG A 14 37.38 -0.40 -19.58
CA ARG A 14 37.94 -1.59 -20.24
C ARG A 14 37.02 -2.80 -20.14
N LYS A 15 36.48 -3.09 -18.95
CA LYS A 15 35.53 -4.21 -18.78
C LYS A 15 34.25 -4.02 -19.60
N LYS A 16 33.76 -2.79 -19.73
CA LYS A 16 32.56 -2.48 -20.53
C LYS A 16 32.82 -2.57 -22.03
N GLU A 17 33.99 -2.17 -22.50
CA GLU A 17 34.42 -2.34 -23.90
C GLU A 17 34.66 -3.81 -24.26
N GLU A 18 35.21 -4.59 -23.34
CA GLU A 18 35.40 -6.04 -23.51
C GLU A 18 34.07 -6.79 -23.52
N GLU A 19 33.11 -6.42 -22.67
CA GLU A 19 31.75 -6.99 -22.65
C GLU A 19 30.97 -6.69 -23.95
N VAL A 20 31.13 -5.49 -24.51
CA VAL A 20 30.55 -5.11 -25.81
C VAL A 20 31.21 -5.88 -26.96
N ARG A 21 32.54 -6.09 -26.91
CA ARG A 21 33.30 -6.86 -27.92
C ARG A 21 32.99 -8.35 -27.90
N VAL A 22 32.72 -8.91 -26.72
CA VAL A 22 32.27 -10.31 -26.56
C VAL A 22 30.84 -10.46 -27.06
N ARG A 23 29.94 -9.50 -26.81
CA ARG A 23 28.59 -9.50 -27.38
C ARG A 23 28.57 -9.36 -28.90
N GLY A 24 29.47 -8.56 -29.48
CA GLY A 24 29.63 -8.46 -30.95
C GLY A 24 30.07 -9.79 -31.58
N ARG A 25 31.09 -10.44 -31.00
CA ARG A 25 31.61 -11.72 -31.54
C ARG A 25 30.65 -12.91 -31.45
N VAL A 26 29.66 -12.87 -30.55
CA VAL A 26 28.62 -13.91 -30.45
C VAL A 26 27.54 -13.73 -31.52
N ALA A 27 27.35 -12.51 -32.05
CA ALA A 27 26.44 -12.25 -33.16
C ALA A 27 27.01 -12.73 -34.50
N ASP A 28 28.30 -12.49 -34.75
CA ASP A 28 28.93 -12.76 -36.06
C ASP A 28 29.22 -14.26 -36.32
N ARG A 29 29.12 -15.13 -35.30
CA ARG A 29 29.28 -16.59 -35.44
C ARG A 29 27.99 -17.34 -35.80
N ALA A 30 26.85 -16.65 -35.85
CA ALA A 30 25.56 -17.28 -36.14
C ALA A 30 25.30 -17.47 -37.65
N ASP A 31 26.15 -16.93 -38.53
CA ASP A 31 25.88 -16.82 -39.97
C ASP A 31 26.68 -17.79 -40.86
N GLU A 32 27.50 -18.68 -40.29
CA GLU A 32 28.25 -19.69 -41.05
C GLU A 32 27.82 -21.11 -40.68
N GLY A 33 26.92 -21.70 -41.48
CA GLY A 33 26.58 -23.13 -41.41
C GLY A 33 25.13 -23.44 -41.77
N GLY A 34 24.84 -23.61 -43.06
CA GLY A 34 23.56 -24.12 -43.52
C GLY A 34 23.50 -25.66 -43.48
N PHE A 35 22.51 -26.24 -42.78
CA PHE A 35 21.72 -27.41 -43.20
C PHE A 35 20.59 -27.70 -42.19
N GLY A 36 19.34 -27.78 -42.66
CA GLY A 36 18.31 -28.66 -42.07
C GLY A 36 17.43 -28.13 -40.92
N ILE A 37 16.12 -28.25 -41.16
CA ILE A 37 14.98 -28.24 -40.22
C ILE A 37 14.48 -26.86 -39.75
N LYS A 38 13.45 -26.39 -40.48
CA LYS A 38 12.56 -25.29 -40.07
C LYS A 38 11.63 -25.75 -38.93
N ASP A 39 12.10 -25.70 -37.69
CA ASP A 39 11.19 -25.76 -36.54
C ASP A 39 10.62 -24.36 -36.24
N SER A 40 9.52 -24.07 -36.92
CA SER A 40 8.72 -22.83 -36.86
C SER A 40 8.09 -22.49 -35.49
N THR A 41 8.44 -23.25 -34.44
CA THR A 41 7.86 -23.15 -33.09
C THR A 41 8.79 -22.47 -32.08
N TYR A 42 10.10 -22.39 -32.36
CA TYR A 42 11.06 -21.77 -31.44
C TYR A 42 11.19 -20.24 -31.63
N SER A 43 11.00 -19.73 -32.85
CA SER A 43 11.10 -18.28 -33.14
C SER A 43 9.95 -17.46 -32.54
N LYS A 44 8.72 -17.98 -32.56
CA LYS A 44 7.54 -17.24 -32.08
C LYS A 44 7.51 -17.02 -30.56
N ARG A 45 8.23 -17.83 -29.77
CA ARG A 45 8.31 -17.68 -28.30
C ARG A 45 9.41 -16.72 -27.88
N ALA A 46 10.52 -16.68 -28.62
CA ALA A 46 11.60 -15.70 -28.45
C ALA A 46 11.17 -14.30 -28.92
N GLU A 47 10.48 -14.21 -30.06
CA GLU A 47 9.91 -12.97 -30.58
C GLU A 47 8.82 -12.40 -29.66
N ARG A 48 7.94 -13.25 -29.10
CA ARG A 48 6.98 -12.80 -28.08
C ARG A 48 7.67 -12.28 -26.82
N LYS A 49 8.78 -12.87 -26.37
CA LYS A 49 9.53 -12.42 -25.18
C LYS A 49 10.25 -11.08 -25.43
N LEU A 50 10.71 -10.82 -26.65
CA LEU A 50 11.33 -9.54 -27.02
C LEU A 50 10.31 -8.40 -27.18
N TYR A 51 9.10 -8.68 -27.67
CA TYR A 51 8.04 -7.66 -27.87
C TYR A 51 7.35 -7.18 -26.58
N VAL A 52 7.41 -7.92 -25.46
CA VAL A 52 6.82 -7.42 -24.19
C VAL A 52 7.75 -6.44 -23.47
N ASN A 53 9.06 -6.53 -23.73
CA ASN A 53 10.08 -5.75 -23.02
C ASN A 53 10.37 -4.38 -23.69
N THR A 54 9.92 -4.20 -24.94
CA THR A 54 10.05 -2.95 -25.72
C THR A 54 8.81 -2.06 -25.68
N ARG A 55 7.73 -2.45 -24.96
CA ARG A 55 6.64 -1.50 -24.70
C ARG A 55 7.14 -0.40 -23.78
N GLN A 56 7.45 0.76 -24.35
CA GLN A 56 7.64 2.01 -23.61
C GLN A 56 6.47 2.19 -22.63
N GLN A 57 6.74 1.98 -21.34
CA GLN A 57 5.72 2.15 -20.31
C GLN A 57 5.44 3.65 -20.17
N LEU A 58 4.21 4.04 -20.45
CA LEU A 58 3.78 5.44 -20.30
C LEU A 58 3.62 5.77 -18.81
N PHE A 59 4.55 6.55 -18.27
CA PHE A 59 4.55 7.01 -16.88
C PHE A 59 3.70 8.28 -16.71
N GLY A 60 2.38 8.15 -16.92
CA GLY A 60 1.43 9.23 -16.63
C GLY A 60 1.12 9.37 -15.13
N TYR A 61 0.68 10.56 -14.72
CA TYR A 61 0.27 10.86 -13.34
C TYR A 61 -0.81 9.90 -12.81
N ARG A 62 -1.72 9.47 -13.71
CA ARG A 62 -2.80 8.51 -13.43
C ARG A 62 -2.56 7.14 -14.09
N ALA A 63 -1.33 6.84 -14.50
CA ALA A 63 -1.01 5.51 -15.02
C ALA A 63 -1.22 4.45 -13.93
N ARG A 64 -1.81 3.30 -14.30
CA ARG A 64 -2.09 2.16 -13.40
C ARG A 64 -3.10 2.47 -12.27
N THR A 65 -4.08 3.35 -12.50
CA THR A 65 -5.11 3.69 -11.50
C THR A 65 -6.53 3.28 -11.91
N ARG A 66 -6.69 2.37 -12.88
CA ARG A 66 -8.00 1.95 -13.43
C ARG A 66 -8.97 1.54 -12.33
N ASP A 67 -8.58 0.60 -11.47
CA ASP A 67 -9.42 0.11 -10.38
C ASP A 67 -9.27 0.95 -9.11
N MET A 68 -8.08 1.52 -8.88
CA MET A 68 -7.77 2.32 -7.70
C MET A 68 -8.66 3.56 -7.54
N PHE A 69 -8.97 4.24 -8.65
CA PHE A 69 -9.83 5.42 -8.67
C PHE A 69 -11.27 5.10 -9.10
N LYS A 70 -11.59 3.84 -9.37
CA LYS A 70 -12.94 3.42 -9.75
C LYS A 70 -13.91 3.72 -8.61
N ARG A 71 -15.11 4.20 -8.95
CA ARG A 71 -16.24 4.28 -8.01
C ARG A 71 -16.73 2.87 -7.68
N SER A 72 -17.15 2.65 -6.43
CA SER A 72 -17.73 1.37 -6.03
C SER A 72 -19.01 1.06 -6.81
N PHE A 73 -19.41 -0.21 -6.82
CA PHE A 73 -20.62 -0.65 -7.47
C PHE A 73 -21.86 0.06 -6.88
N LYS A 74 -22.79 0.50 -7.74
CA LYS A 74 -23.99 1.28 -7.37
C LYS A 74 -23.73 2.58 -6.60
N GLU A 75 -22.48 3.06 -6.54
CA GLU A 75 -22.13 4.35 -5.94
C GLU A 75 -21.68 5.38 -6.99
N LYS A 76 -22.18 5.30 -8.22
CA LYS A 76 -21.90 6.30 -9.27
C LYS A 76 -22.84 7.51 -9.12
N GLY A 77 -22.43 8.67 -9.64
CA GLY A 77 -23.24 9.90 -9.61
C GLY A 77 -22.80 10.91 -8.55
N MET A 78 -23.77 11.68 -8.05
CA MET A 78 -23.54 12.79 -7.13
C MET A 78 -22.91 12.34 -5.80
N ILE A 79 -21.99 13.15 -5.27
CA ILE A 79 -21.35 12.90 -3.98
C ILE A 79 -22.33 13.27 -2.85
N LYS A 80 -22.39 12.46 -1.80
CA LYS A 80 -23.24 12.73 -0.63
C LYS A 80 -22.86 14.06 0.02
N MET A 81 -23.88 14.86 0.36
CA MET A 81 -23.71 16.18 0.98
C MET A 81 -22.94 16.14 2.31
N SER A 82 -23.04 15.03 3.04
CA SER A 82 -22.28 14.82 4.28
C SER A 82 -20.77 14.99 4.09
N THR A 83 -20.24 14.68 2.91
CA THR A 83 -18.80 14.84 2.62
C THR A 83 -18.35 16.30 2.71
N TYR A 84 -19.20 17.24 2.29
CA TYR A 84 -18.89 18.68 2.27
C TYR A 84 -19.12 19.35 3.63
N LEU A 85 -20.04 18.82 4.43
CA LEU A 85 -20.37 19.38 5.75
C LEU A 85 -19.39 18.96 6.85
N VAL A 86 -18.49 18.02 6.57
CA VAL A 86 -17.45 17.60 7.51
C VAL A 86 -16.44 18.73 7.71
N THR A 87 -16.30 19.16 8.96
CA THR A 87 -15.35 20.21 9.35
C THR A 87 -13.98 19.61 9.62
N TYR A 88 -12.92 20.26 9.11
CA TYR A 88 -11.53 19.87 9.34
C TYR A 88 -10.80 20.99 10.05
N ARG A 89 -9.94 20.63 11.00
CA ARG A 89 -9.09 21.55 11.76
C ARG A 89 -7.62 21.17 11.59
N VAL A 90 -6.75 22.13 11.85
CA VAL A 90 -5.30 21.89 11.88
C VAL A 90 -4.99 20.91 13.01
N GLY A 91 -4.19 19.88 12.71
CA GLY A 91 -3.84 18.81 13.65
C GLY A 91 -4.74 17.57 13.56
N ASP A 92 -5.84 17.60 12.80
CA ASP A 92 -6.68 16.42 12.60
C ASP A 92 -5.94 15.34 11.80
N ILE A 93 -6.19 14.09 12.17
CA ILE A 93 -5.64 12.92 11.48
C ILE A 93 -6.64 12.47 10.42
N VAL A 94 -6.19 12.47 9.17
CA VAL A 94 -7.04 12.22 8.01
C VAL A 94 -6.49 11.14 7.10
N ASP A 95 -7.41 10.36 6.54
CA ASP A 95 -7.14 9.32 5.56
C ASP A 95 -7.43 9.85 4.15
N ILE A 96 -6.51 9.59 3.23
CA ILE A 96 -6.60 10.04 1.84
C ILE A 96 -7.20 8.92 1.00
N LYS A 97 -8.38 9.17 0.43
CA LYS A 97 -9.05 8.27 -0.51
C LYS A 97 -9.62 9.07 -1.67
N ALA A 98 -8.98 8.95 -2.83
CA ALA A 98 -9.43 9.60 -4.06
C ALA A 98 -10.85 9.18 -4.42
N ASN A 99 -11.60 10.15 -4.93
CA ASN A 99 -12.97 9.98 -5.39
C ASN A 99 -13.05 10.47 -6.84
N ALA A 100 -13.20 9.57 -7.81
CA ALA A 100 -13.16 9.95 -9.22
C ALA A 100 -14.32 10.84 -9.71
N ALA A 101 -15.39 11.01 -8.93
CA ALA A 101 -16.45 11.96 -9.28
C ALA A 101 -15.95 13.42 -9.26
N GLN A 102 -14.92 13.71 -8.45
CA GLN A 102 -14.22 14.99 -8.45
C GLN A 102 -12.81 14.81 -9.02
N GLN A 103 -12.46 15.62 -10.01
CA GLN A 103 -11.12 15.55 -10.64
C GLN A 103 -10.14 16.57 -10.07
N LYS A 104 -10.67 17.71 -9.59
CA LYS A 104 -9.85 18.80 -9.06
C LYS A 104 -9.25 18.42 -7.71
N GLY A 105 -7.99 18.79 -7.48
CA GLY A 105 -7.26 18.49 -6.23
C GLY A 105 -7.17 17.00 -5.89
N MET A 106 -7.25 16.13 -6.91
CA MET A 106 -7.10 14.69 -6.76
C MET A 106 -5.67 14.32 -6.32
N PRO A 107 -5.51 13.44 -5.32
CA PRO A 107 -4.18 12.98 -4.90
C PRO A 107 -3.50 12.18 -6.01
N HIS A 108 -2.15 12.24 -6.05
CA HIS A 108 -1.38 11.24 -6.78
C HIS A 108 -1.62 9.84 -6.19
N LYS A 109 -1.61 8.81 -7.04
CA LYS A 109 -1.84 7.40 -6.66
C LYS A 109 -1.01 6.91 -5.47
N TYR A 110 0.17 7.48 -5.27
CA TYR A 110 1.04 7.15 -4.13
C TYR A 110 0.38 7.45 -2.77
N TYR A 111 -0.41 8.52 -2.69
CA TYR A 111 -1.05 8.95 -1.45
C TYR A 111 -2.39 8.25 -1.20
N GLN A 112 -2.86 7.40 -2.13
CA GLN A 112 -4.07 6.62 -1.92
C GLN A 112 -3.90 5.70 -0.71
N GLY A 113 -4.85 5.77 0.23
CA GLY A 113 -4.84 4.97 1.46
C GLY A 113 -3.76 5.39 2.46
N ARG A 114 -3.11 6.56 2.28
CA ARG A 114 -2.18 7.10 3.26
C ARG A 114 -2.92 7.97 4.26
N THR A 115 -2.48 7.89 5.50
CA THR A 115 -2.93 8.74 6.59
C THR A 115 -1.92 9.88 6.77
N GLY A 116 -2.41 11.06 7.07
CA GLY A 116 -1.58 12.23 7.34
C GLY A 116 -2.23 13.16 8.35
N VAL A 117 -1.54 14.27 8.62
CA VAL A 117 -1.99 15.30 9.55
C VAL A 117 -2.29 16.58 8.77
N VAL A 118 -3.42 17.21 9.08
CA VAL A 118 -3.80 18.49 8.48
C VAL A 118 -2.88 19.60 8.99
N TYR A 119 -2.26 20.34 8.08
CA TYR A 119 -1.42 21.51 8.42
C TYR A 119 -2.06 22.84 8.04
N ASN A 120 -2.91 22.85 7.01
CA ASN A 120 -3.58 24.05 6.52
C ASN A 120 -5.00 23.72 6.07
N VAL A 121 -5.91 24.68 6.21
CA VAL A 121 -7.31 24.57 5.78
C VAL A 121 -7.61 25.75 4.87
N THR A 122 -8.16 25.46 3.70
CA THR A 122 -8.59 26.46 2.70
C THR A 122 -10.08 26.28 2.40
N PRO A 123 -10.76 27.21 1.69
CA PRO A 123 -12.21 27.16 1.53
C PRO A 123 -12.78 25.87 0.92
N SER A 124 -12.01 25.17 0.08
CA SER A 124 -12.46 23.93 -0.59
C SER A 124 -11.51 22.74 -0.42
N ALA A 125 -10.38 22.93 0.26
CA ALA A 125 -9.31 21.96 0.32
C ALA A 125 -8.56 21.99 1.64
N VAL A 126 -7.91 20.88 1.94
CA VAL A 126 -7.13 20.64 3.14
C VAL A 126 -5.70 20.30 2.72
N GLY A 127 -4.74 20.97 3.35
CA GLY A 127 -3.32 20.67 3.23
C GLY A 127 -2.96 19.55 4.21
N VAL A 128 -2.46 18.43 3.71
CA VAL A 128 -2.10 17.25 4.51
C VAL A 128 -0.59 16.99 4.43
N ILE A 129 0.04 16.78 5.57
CA ILE A 129 1.43 16.31 5.67
C ILE A 129 1.41 14.77 5.70
N VAL A 130 2.11 14.15 4.75
CA VAL A 130 2.29 12.70 4.67
C VAL A 130 3.78 12.37 4.63
N LYS A 131 4.20 11.39 5.43
CA LYS A 131 5.57 10.86 5.39
C LYS A 131 5.71 9.86 4.23
N LYS A 132 6.56 10.18 3.26
CA LYS A 132 6.84 9.34 2.09
C LYS A 132 8.27 8.80 2.17
N PRO A 133 8.50 7.48 2.20
CA PRO A 133 9.83 6.91 1.96
C PRO A 133 10.31 7.24 0.55
N VAL A 134 11.53 7.78 0.47
CA VAL A 134 12.26 8.05 -0.78
C VAL A 134 13.67 7.51 -0.59
N GLY A 135 13.98 6.38 -1.22
CA GLY A 135 15.23 5.67 -1.00
C GLY A 135 15.33 5.20 0.45
N ASN A 136 16.35 5.68 1.16
CA ASN A 136 16.69 5.29 2.52
C ASN A 136 16.04 6.12 3.64
N ARG A 137 15.30 7.19 3.31
CA ARG A 137 14.77 8.14 4.30
C ARG A 137 13.30 8.48 4.09
N TYR A 138 12.64 8.91 5.16
CA TYR A 138 11.29 9.46 5.09
C TYR A 138 11.35 10.97 4.86
N ILE A 139 10.60 11.43 3.86
CA ILE A 139 10.44 12.84 3.54
C ILE A 139 9.02 13.26 3.84
N GLU A 140 8.87 14.37 4.56
CA GLU A 140 7.57 15.00 4.75
C GLU A 140 7.12 15.66 3.44
N LYS A 141 5.98 15.24 2.94
CA LYS A 141 5.36 15.79 1.73
C LYS A 141 4.08 16.49 2.12
N ARG A 142 3.99 17.76 1.74
CA ARG A 142 2.78 18.59 1.86
C ARG A 142 1.95 18.42 0.60
N VAL A 143 0.70 18.00 0.75
CA VAL A 143 -0.21 17.73 -0.37
C VAL A 143 -1.50 18.51 -0.14
N ASN A 144 -1.92 19.28 -1.13
CA ASN A 144 -3.19 19.99 -1.10
C ASN A 144 -4.27 19.12 -1.75
N LEU A 145 -5.30 18.75 -0.98
CA LEU A 145 -6.34 17.83 -1.39
C LEU A 145 -7.70 18.47 -1.18
N ARG A 146 -8.63 18.29 -2.11
CA ARG A 146 -10.01 18.71 -1.84
C ARG A 146 -10.70 17.78 -0.84
N ILE A 147 -11.73 18.31 -0.20
CA ILE A 147 -12.50 17.66 0.87
C ILE A 147 -13.09 16.31 0.42
N GLU A 148 -13.46 16.15 -0.85
CA GLU A 148 -14.05 14.93 -1.41
C GLU A 148 -13.08 13.73 -1.38
N HIS A 149 -11.78 13.99 -1.24
CA HIS A 149 -10.73 12.97 -1.23
C HIS A 149 -10.17 12.67 0.17
N VAL A 150 -10.72 13.33 1.20
CA VAL A 150 -10.23 13.27 2.57
C VAL A 150 -11.34 12.74 3.47
N LYS A 151 -10.97 11.94 4.47
CA LYS A 151 -11.88 11.44 5.51
C LYS A 151 -11.19 11.50 6.87
N HIS A 152 -11.94 11.70 7.94
CA HIS A 152 -11.40 11.58 9.30
C HIS A 152 -11.01 10.13 9.60
N SER A 153 -9.85 9.95 10.25
CA SER A 153 -9.40 8.63 10.66
C SER A 153 -10.06 8.20 11.96
N LYS A 154 -10.72 7.04 11.94
CA LYS A 154 -11.36 6.45 13.14
C LYS A 154 -10.37 6.02 14.21
N SER A 155 -9.11 5.79 13.83
CA SER A 155 -8.02 5.44 14.76
C SER A 155 -7.84 6.46 15.88
N ARG A 156 -7.99 7.76 15.56
CA ARG A 156 -7.89 8.85 16.54
C ARG A 156 -9.12 8.93 17.42
N GLN A 157 -10.30 8.65 16.88
CA GLN A 157 -11.56 8.68 17.62
C GLN A 157 -11.54 7.66 18.78
N GLU A 158 -11.19 6.41 18.50
CA GLU A 158 -11.09 5.35 19.52
C GLU A 158 -10.08 5.73 20.64
N PHE A 159 -8.94 6.32 20.25
CA PHE A 159 -7.95 6.82 21.21
C PHE A 159 -8.53 7.90 22.11
N LEU A 160 -9.24 8.89 21.56
CA LEU A 160 -9.84 9.99 22.32
C LEU A 160 -10.95 9.51 23.25
N GLU A 161 -11.82 8.61 22.79
CA GLU A 161 -12.85 7.98 23.60
C GLU A 161 -12.22 7.23 24.79
N ARG A 162 -11.15 6.48 24.54
CA ARG A 162 -10.42 5.79 25.62
C ARG A 162 -9.74 6.75 26.59
N VAL A 163 -9.18 7.87 26.13
CA VAL A 163 -8.61 8.89 27.03
C VAL A 163 -9.69 9.44 27.97
N LYS A 164 -10.89 9.73 27.45
CA LYS A 164 -12.03 10.16 28.26
C LYS A 164 -12.41 9.11 29.30
N VAL A 165 -12.61 7.86 28.89
CA VAL A 165 -12.95 6.74 29.78
C VAL A 165 -11.89 6.55 30.87
N ASN A 166 -10.61 6.60 30.50
CA ASN A 166 -9.52 6.48 31.46
C ASN A 166 -9.50 7.64 32.46
N SER A 167 -9.79 8.87 32.02
CA SER A 167 -9.86 10.02 32.92
C SER A 167 -10.97 9.90 33.95
N VAL A 168 -12.13 9.37 33.55
CA VAL A 168 -13.27 9.12 34.45
C VAL A 168 -12.91 8.03 35.46
N LYS A 169 -12.43 6.88 34.99
CA LYS A 169 -11.98 5.78 35.86
C LYS A 169 -10.91 6.20 36.86
N SER A 170 -9.97 7.05 36.44
CA SER A 170 -8.91 7.55 37.32
C SER A 170 -9.46 8.47 38.42
N LYS A 171 -10.49 9.28 38.13
CA LYS A 171 -11.12 10.15 39.13
C LYS A 171 -11.91 9.32 40.14
N GLU A 172 -12.75 8.40 39.67
CA GLU A 172 -13.53 7.49 40.51
C GLU A 172 -12.62 6.62 41.42
N ALA A 173 -11.50 6.15 40.89
CA ALA A 173 -10.50 5.39 41.65
C ALA A 173 -9.86 6.22 42.77
N LYS A 174 -9.59 7.50 42.50
CA LYS A 174 -9.03 8.43 43.49
C LYS A 174 -10.03 8.73 44.60
N GLU A 175 -11.31 8.94 44.26
CA GLU A 175 -12.39 9.17 45.23
C GLU A 175 -12.64 7.95 46.12
N LYS A 176 -12.59 6.74 45.55
CA LYS A 176 -12.77 5.48 46.29
C LYS A 176 -11.50 4.99 47.00
N GLY A 177 -10.34 5.60 46.74
CA GLY A 177 -9.04 5.15 47.26
C GLY A 177 -8.54 3.80 46.70
N VAL A 178 -9.14 3.30 45.61
CA VAL A 178 -8.79 2.01 45.00
C VAL A 178 -7.74 2.22 43.91
N LYS A 179 -6.72 1.36 43.83
CA LYS A 179 -5.74 1.37 42.73
C LYS A 179 -6.34 0.69 41.48
N VAL A 180 -6.35 1.39 40.35
CA VAL A 180 -6.83 0.88 39.05
C VAL A 180 -5.71 0.89 38.01
N SER A 181 -5.57 -0.22 37.26
CA SER A 181 -4.67 -0.28 36.10
C SER A 181 -5.35 0.28 34.85
N LEU A 182 -4.76 1.32 34.25
CA LEU A 182 -5.27 1.98 33.04
C LEU A 182 -4.60 1.50 31.74
N LYS A 183 -3.57 0.66 31.85
CA LYS A 183 -2.82 0.14 30.70
C LYS A 183 -3.60 -1.01 30.06
N ARG A 184 -3.51 -1.12 28.73
CA ARG A 184 -4.06 -2.25 27.99
C ARG A 184 -3.16 -3.47 28.18
N ILE A 185 -3.76 -4.63 28.34
CA ILE A 185 -3.09 -5.93 28.41
C ILE A 185 -3.47 -6.70 27.14
N PRO A 186 -2.54 -7.44 26.51
CA PRO A 186 -2.91 -8.37 25.44
C PRO A 186 -3.89 -9.44 25.94
N THR A 187 -4.46 -10.20 25.01
CA THR A 187 -5.30 -11.35 25.36
C THR A 187 -4.46 -12.37 26.15
N LEU A 188 -4.83 -12.59 27.41
CA LEU A 188 -4.22 -13.59 28.27
C LEU A 188 -4.71 -15.00 27.87
N PRO A 189 -3.99 -16.06 28.30
CA PRO A 189 -4.51 -17.42 28.22
C PRO A 189 -5.92 -17.50 28.82
N ARG A 190 -6.76 -18.38 28.26
CA ARG A 190 -8.09 -18.59 28.83
C ARG A 190 -7.94 -19.14 30.25
N GLU A 191 -8.67 -18.55 31.17
CA GLU A 191 -8.76 -19.06 32.53
C GLU A 191 -9.36 -20.47 32.54
N ALA A 192 -8.98 -21.26 33.56
CA ALA A 192 -9.57 -22.57 33.78
C ALA A 192 -11.08 -22.42 33.98
N ARG A 193 -11.87 -23.22 33.24
CA ARG A 193 -13.33 -23.26 33.39
C ARG A 193 -13.82 -24.69 33.29
N THR A 194 -14.86 -25.01 34.07
CA THR A 194 -15.59 -26.26 33.94
C THR A 194 -16.63 -26.13 32.83
N VAL A 195 -16.74 -27.14 31.98
CA VAL A 195 -17.77 -27.23 30.95
C VAL A 195 -18.73 -28.33 31.36
N ALA A 196 -19.96 -27.97 31.72
CA ALA A 196 -21.00 -28.93 32.07
C ALA A 196 -21.64 -29.50 30.80
N ALA A 197 -21.85 -30.81 30.74
CA ALA A 197 -22.50 -31.51 29.63
C ALA A 197 -24.05 -31.47 29.69
N ALA A 198 -24.62 -30.44 30.30
CA ALA A 198 -26.06 -30.34 30.50
C ALA A 198 -26.76 -29.96 29.17
N GLY A 199 -27.50 -30.90 28.59
CA GLY A 199 -28.33 -30.70 27.39
C GLY A 199 -27.62 -30.90 26.04
N ALA A 200 -26.30 -31.08 26.02
CA ALA A 200 -25.52 -31.39 24.83
C ALA A 200 -24.38 -32.36 25.18
N PRO A 201 -24.59 -33.69 25.08
CA PRO A 201 -23.52 -34.66 25.27
C PRO A 201 -22.44 -34.48 24.19
N PRO A 202 -21.17 -34.83 24.47
CA PRO A 202 -20.12 -34.77 23.48
C PRO A 202 -20.47 -35.65 22.27
N GLN A 203 -20.53 -35.03 21.09
CA GLN A 203 -20.80 -35.75 19.86
C GLN A 203 -19.51 -36.40 19.34
N THR A 204 -19.55 -37.71 19.13
CA THR A 204 -18.46 -38.43 18.46
C THR A 204 -18.52 -38.14 16.97
N ILE A 205 -17.41 -37.69 16.38
CA ILE A 205 -17.29 -37.38 14.95
C ILE A 205 -16.37 -38.44 14.32
N VAL A 206 -16.75 -38.95 13.15
CA VAL A 206 -15.96 -39.92 12.36
C VAL A 206 -15.42 -39.26 11.10
N PRO A 207 -14.25 -39.69 10.58
CA PRO A 207 -13.73 -39.18 9.32
C PRO A 207 -14.70 -39.49 8.16
N VAL A 208 -14.91 -38.51 7.30
CA VAL A 208 -15.77 -38.64 6.11
C VAL A 208 -15.02 -39.46 5.05
N PRO A 209 -15.69 -40.43 4.38
CA PRO A 209 -15.07 -41.19 3.30
C PRO A 209 -14.74 -40.31 2.08
N TYR A 210 -13.79 -40.77 1.26
CA TYR A 210 -13.45 -40.12 0.00
C TYR A 210 -14.61 -40.23 -1.00
N GLU A 211 -15.01 -39.09 -1.59
CA GLU A 211 -16.01 -39.01 -2.66
C GLU A 211 -15.46 -38.27 -3.89
N THR A 212 -15.93 -38.65 -5.07
CA THR A 212 -15.55 -38.08 -6.38
C THR A 212 -16.63 -37.15 -6.95
N THR A 213 -17.46 -36.54 -6.12
CA THR A 213 -18.46 -35.56 -6.56
C THR A 213 -17.77 -34.31 -7.11
N ILE A 214 -17.85 -34.13 -8.44
CA ILE A 214 -17.37 -32.97 -9.20
C ILE A 214 -18.57 -32.06 -9.50
#